data_AF-E2CHZ6-F1
#
_entry.id   AF-E2CHZ6-F1
#
_cell.length_a   1.000
_cell.length_b   1.000
_cell.length_c   1.000
_cell.angle_alpha   90.00
_cell.angle_beta   90.00
_cell.angle_gamma   90.00
#
_symmetry.space_group_name_H-M   'P 1'
#
loop_
_entity.id
_entity.type
_entity.pdbx_description
1 polymer ?
#
loop_
_entity_poly.entity_id
_entity_poly.type
_entity_poly.pdbx_seq_one_letter_code
_entity_poly.pdbx_strand_id
1 'polypeptide(L)'
;MPGRLNDNQSEPLYSLAHLTLIGATAPELVYIAARAGYDAVSPRFIKMNVPGEFPESPIDPSQVQATKTALASTGLKVLDIELARVTEDCDPRNFERALELGGELGASRMIMSAWTKARDDRNFIVDVYAETCDIAAPYGLSVDLEFPSFSRLRTLDEALDIVRAADRPNSGILVDTLYLHLSRVDLGELLHVPPNLLHFLHISDCLPGIADTREGMIQLARDARLYPGEGWIDFAGIIERIPPVDYSIELPNQSRVAELGYEEHARRCLTHAKKTFGQARSKRRTLEQVAA
;
A
#
# COMPACT_ATOMS: atom_id res chain seq x y z
N MET A 1 22.85 3.64 36.37
CA MET A 1 22.14 4.61 35.52
C MET A 1 22.15 4.07 34.10
N PRO A 2 21.16 3.30 33.66
CA PRO A 2 21.08 2.93 32.25
C PRO A 2 20.52 4.13 31.48
N GLY A 3 21.27 4.58 30.48
CA GLY A 3 20.93 5.71 29.63
C GLY A 3 19.63 5.47 28.88
N ARG A 4 18.77 6.50 28.84
CA ARG A 4 17.60 6.54 27.97
C ARG A 4 18.11 6.48 26.53
N LEU A 5 17.77 5.41 25.83
CA LEU A 5 17.78 5.39 24.37
C LEU A 5 16.81 6.51 23.91
N ASN A 6 17.27 7.36 23.01
CA ASN A 6 16.46 8.42 22.42
C ASN A 6 15.33 7.77 21.62
N ASP A 7 14.15 7.70 22.23
CA ASP A 7 12.91 7.11 21.69
C ASP A 7 12.18 8.08 20.72
N ASN A 8 12.94 8.85 19.94
CA ASN A 8 12.38 9.88 19.05
C ASN A 8 12.00 9.29 17.69
N GLN A 9 11.34 8.13 17.68
CA GLN A 9 10.62 7.62 16.51
C GLN A 9 9.17 8.06 16.67
N SER A 10 8.68 8.88 15.74
CA SER A 10 7.25 9.19 15.66
C SER A 10 6.46 7.88 15.56
N GLU A 11 5.35 7.77 16.29
CA GLU A 11 4.45 6.62 16.15
C GLU A 11 4.04 6.45 14.68
N PRO A 12 3.99 5.20 14.17
CA PRO A 12 3.63 4.95 12.77
C PRO A 12 2.19 5.36 12.52
N LEU A 13 1.94 6.01 11.38
CA LEU A 13 0.59 6.34 10.95
C LEU A 13 -0.13 5.08 10.49
N TYR A 14 -1.44 5.00 10.77
CA TYR A 14 -2.32 3.99 10.21
C TYR A 14 -3.25 4.63 9.17
N SER A 15 -3.12 4.19 7.92
CA SER A 15 -3.96 4.59 6.80
C SER A 15 -5.02 3.54 6.47
N LEU A 16 -6.20 3.98 6.06
CA LEU A 16 -7.23 3.09 5.50
C LEU A 16 -7.07 2.99 3.98
N ALA A 17 -6.64 1.83 3.48
CA ALA A 17 -6.57 1.56 2.05
C ALA A 17 -7.96 1.49 1.43
N HIS A 18 -8.13 2.05 0.23
CA HIS A 18 -9.44 2.14 -0.42
C HIS A 18 -9.98 0.74 -0.76
N LEU A 19 -9.12 -0.20 -1.14
CA LEU A 19 -9.57 -1.56 -1.46
C LEU A 19 -10.29 -2.25 -0.29
N THR A 20 -9.98 -1.89 0.97
CA THR A 20 -10.70 -2.37 2.16
C THR A 20 -12.20 -2.08 2.08
N LEU A 21 -12.58 -0.92 1.54
CA LEU A 21 -13.95 -0.45 1.37
C LEU A 21 -14.22 -0.08 -0.10
N ILE A 22 -13.95 -1.00 -1.02
CA ILE A 22 -13.88 -0.73 -2.47
C ILE A 22 -15.09 0.00 -3.09
N GLY A 23 -16.28 -0.14 -2.51
CA GLY A 23 -17.50 0.51 -3.00
C GLY A 23 -17.77 1.87 -2.36
N ALA A 24 -16.98 2.33 -1.39
CA ALA A 24 -17.07 3.68 -0.86
C ALA A 24 -16.48 4.68 -1.88
N THR A 25 -16.99 5.90 -1.89
CA THR A 25 -16.34 7.02 -2.57
C THR A 25 -15.17 7.55 -1.74
N ALA A 26 -14.25 8.30 -2.36
CA ALA A 26 -13.14 8.95 -1.64
C ALA A 26 -13.59 9.81 -0.43
N PRO A 27 -14.63 10.67 -0.51
CA PRO A 27 -15.10 11.40 0.67
C PRO A 27 -15.72 10.49 1.74
N GLU A 28 -16.44 9.42 1.36
CA GLU A 28 -16.97 8.45 2.33
C GLU A 28 -15.84 7.71 3.06
N LEU A 29 -14.80 7.30 2.32
CA LEU A 29 -13.60 6.68 2.88
C LEU A 29 -12.98 7.56 3.98
N VAL A 30 -12.82 8.87 3.70
CA VAL A 30 -12.29 9.86 4.66
C VAL A 30 -13.17 9.93 5.92
N TYR A 31 -14.48 10.09 5.76
CA TYR A 31 -15.36 10.17 6.93
C TYR A 31 -15.42 8.88 7.75
N ILE A 32 -15.38 7.71 7.09
CA ILE A 32 -15.35 6.42 7.76
C ILE A 32 -14.03 6.23 8.51
N ALA A 33 -12.89 6.52 7.87
CA ALA A 33 -11.57 6.45 8.48
C ALA A 33 -11.49 7.34 9.74
N ALA A 34 -12.03 8.55 9.68
CA ALA A 34 -12.02 9.49 10.80
C ALA A 34 -12.83 8.95 12.00
N ARG A 35 -14.03 8.42 11.75
CA ARG A 35 -14.87 7.84 12.81
C ARG A 35 -14.32 6.52 13.35
N ALA A 36 -13.58 5.77 12.52
CA ALA A 36 -12.90 4.55 12.93
C ALA A 36 -11.58 4.81 13.70
N GLY A 37 -11.03 6.02 13.64
CA GLY A 37 -9.84 6.45 14.39
C GLY A 37 -8.51 6.27 13.67
N TYR A 38 -8.53 6.24 12.33
CA TYR A 38 -7.32 6.24 11.49
C TYR A 38 -6.62 7.61 11.52
N ASP A 39 -5.36 7.63 11.10
CA ASP A 39 -4.55 8.84 10.96
C ASP A 39 -4.55 9.37 9.52
N ALA A 40 -4.76 8.48 8.56
CA ALA A 40 -4.73 8.77 7.14
C ALA A 40 -5.71 7.91 6.32
N VAL A 41 -5.84 8.24 5.04
CA VAL A 41 -6.48 7.41 4.00
C VAL A 41 -5.56 7.25 2.79
N SER A 42 -5.76 6.17 2.04
CA SER A 42 -5.06 5.89 0.79
C SER A 42 -6.06 5.79 -0.36
N PRO A 43 -6.59 6.92 -0.86
CA PRO A 43 -7.68 6.91 -1.81
C PRO A 43 -7.23 6.43 -3.20
N ARG A 44 -8.07 5.59 -3.81
CA ARG A 44 -8.02 5.30 -5.24
C ARG A 44 -8.48 6.48 -6.09
N PHE A 45 -7.54 7.18 -6.71
CA PHE A 45 -7.83 8.20 -7.74
C PHE A 45 -7.72 7.68 -9.17
N ILE A 46 -7.11 6.50 -9.35
CA ILE A 46 -7.03 5.82 -10.65
C ILE A 46 -8.04 4.68 -10.66
N LYS A 47 -9.15 4.82 -11.40
CA LYS A 47 -10.16 3.76 -11.49
C LYS A 47 -9.61 2.52 -12.18
N MET A 48 -9.90 1.36 -11.61
CA MET A 48 -9.51 0.07 -12.16
C MET A 48 -10.62 -0.60 -12.97
N ASN A 49 -11.85 -0.09 -12.87
CA ASN A 49 -13.07 -0.62 -13.47
C ASN A 49 -13.28 -2.09 -13.10
N VAL A 50 -13.10 -2.40 -11.81
CA VAL A 50 -13.24 -3.74 -11.24
C VAL A 50 -14.60 -3.91 -10.56
N PRO A 51 -15.11 -5.15 -10.41
CA PRO A 51 -16.37 -5.38 -9.71
C PRO A 51 -16.40 -4.79 -8.30
N GLY A 52 -17.49 -4.12 -7.96
CA GLY A 52 -17.71 -3.49 -6.65
C GLY A 52 -17.02 -2.13 -6.45
N GLU A 53 -16.23 -1.65 -7.42
CA GLU A 53 -15.64 -0.32 -7.37
C GLU A 53 -16.73 0.77 -7.48
N PHE A 54 -16.53 1.85 -6.74
CA PHE A 54 -17.42 3.02 -6.77
C PHE A 54 -17.72 3.50 -8.20
N PRO A 55 -18.97 3.89 -8.51
CA PRO A 55 -19.39 4.15 -9.88
C PRO A 55 -18.90 5.50 -10.42
N GLU A 56 -18.76 6.52 -9.58
CA GLU A 56 -18.31 7.86 -9.97
C GLU A 56 -16.81 7.88 -10.32
N SER A 57 -16.36 8.91 -11.04
CA SER A 57 -14.93 9.18 -11.22
C SER A 57 -14.43 9.97 -10.00
N PRO A 58 -13.36 9.51 -9.33
CA PRO A 58 -12.91 10.11 -8.07
C PRO A 58 -12.18 11.44 -8.30
N ILE A 59 -11.82 11.73 -9.54
CA ILE A 59 -11.18 12.97 -10.01
C ILE A 59 -12.17 13.95 -10.65
N ASP A 60 -13.47 13.64 -10.59
CA ASP A 60 -14.52 14.57 -11.02
C ASP A 60 -14.56 15.79 -10.07
N PRO A 61 -14.81 17.01 -10.57
CA PRO A 61 -14.75 18.22 -9.74
C PRO A 61 -15.60 18.17 -8.46
N SER A 62 -16.79 17.56 -8.52
CA SER A 62 -17.65 17.39 -7.35
C SER A 62 -17.07 16.42 -6.32
N GLN A 63 -16.50 15.30 -6.76
CA GLN A 63 -15.84 14.31 -5.90
C GLN A 63 -14.56 14.86 -5.28
N VAL A 64 -13.76 15.59 -6.06
CA VAL A 64 -12.57 16.31 -5.58
C VAL A 64 -12.95 17.32 -4.49
N GLN A 65 -13.95 18.16 -4.73
CA GLN A 65 -14.40 19.15 -3.75
C GLN A 65 -14.97 18.50 -2.49
N ALA A 66 -15.73 17.42 -2.63
CA ALA A 66 -16.24 16.66 -1.50
C ALA A 66 -15.09 16.04 -0.67
N THR A 67 -14.08 15.48 -1.34
CA THR A 67 -12.90 14.89 -0.69
C THR A 67 -12.11 15.94 0.08
N LYS A 68 -11.84 17.10 -0.53
CA LYS A 68 -11.21 18.26 0.14
C LYS A 68 -11.98 18.70 1.38
N THR A 69 -13.31 18.75 1.27
CA THR A 69 -14.19 19.13 2.38
C THR A 69 -14.12 18.10 3.51
N ALA A 70 -14.13 16.81 3.18
CA ALA A 70 -14.02 15.73 4.16
C ALA A 70 -12.66 15.76 4.88
N LEU A 71 -11.55 15.94 4.15
CA LEU A 71 -10.21 16.05 4.73
C LEU A 71 -10.11 17.26 5.66
N ALA A 72 -10.58 18.43 5.21
CA ALA A 72 -10.57 19.65 6.03
C ALA A 72 -11.44 19.52 7.29
N SER A 73 -12.59 18.83 7.20
CA SER A 73 -13.52 18.67 8.33
C SER A 73 -13.04 17.64 9.36
N THR A 74 -12.27 16.64 8.92
CA THR A 74 -11.82 15.52 9.78
C THR A 74 -10.40 15.69 10.29
N GLY A 75 -9.56 16.46 9.58
CA GLY A 75 -8.14 16.59 9.86
C GLY A 75 -7.30 15.37 9.46
N LEU A 76 -7.89 14.41 8.73
CA LEU A 76 -7.15 13.26 8.22
C LEU A 76 -6.11 13.66 7.18
N LYS A 77 -5.01 12.90 7.15
CA LYS A 77 -3.98 12.99 6.12
C LYS A 77 -4.30 12.08 4.95
N VAL A 78 -3.61 12.30 3.83
CA VAL A 78 -3.54 11.34 2.73
C VAL A 78 -2.15 10.71 2.75
N LEU A 79 -2.07 9.38 2.87
CA LEU A 79 -0.77 8.70 2.92
C LEU A 79 -0.19 8.53 1.51
N ASP A 80 -0.98 7.88 0.66
CA ASP A 80 -0.66 7.48 -0.70
C ASP A 80 -1.92 7.47 -1.58
N ILE A 81 -1.77 7.25 -2.90
CA ILE A 81 -2.88 7.06 -3.83
C ILE A 81 -2.80 5.70 -4.53
N GLU A 82 -3.96 5.05 -4.68
CA GLU A 82 -4.13 3.77 -5.37
C GLU A 82 -4.65 3.95 -6.81
N LEU A 83 -4.43 3.02 -7.73
CA LEU A 83 -3.16 2.34 -7.98
C LEU A 83 -2.98 2.33 -9.51
N ALA A 84 -1.77 2.60 -9.99
CA ALA A 84 -1.46 2.57 -11.42
C ALA A 84 -1.09 1.14 -11.89
N ARG A 85 -1.51 0.75 -13.10
CA ARG A 85 -1.13 -0.55 -13.68
C ARG A 85 -0.27 -0.37 -14.92
N VAL A 86 0.86 -1.06 -14.96
CA VAL A 86 1.60 -1.27 -16.22
C VAL A 86 0.90 -2.38 -17.01
N THR A 87 0.16 -2.00 -18.04
CA THR A 87 -0.37 -2.88 -19.10
C THR A 87 0.41 -2.65 -20.40
N GLU A 88 0.19 -3.49 -21.41
CA GLU A 88 0.90 -3.41 -22.70
C GLU A 88 0.67 -2.08 -23.44
N ASP A 89 -0.44 -1.42 -23.17
CA ASP A 89 -0.88 -0.14 -23.72
C ASP A 89 -0.77 1.03 -22.73
N CYS A 90 -0.06 0.83 -21.61
CA CYS A 90 0.08 1.84 -20.57
C CYS A 90 0.82 3.08 -21.09
N ASP A 91 0.21 4.23 -20.87
CA ASP A 91 0.82 5.55 -21.06
C ASP A 91 0.86 6.24 -19.69
N PRO A 92 2.06 6.41 -19.08
CA PRO A 92 2.25 7.06 -17.78
C PRO A 92 1.57 8.42 -17.64
N ARG A 93 1.46 9.19 -18.73
CA ARG A 93 0.85 10.53 -18.74
C ARG A 93 -0.63 10.50 -18.39
N ASN A 94 -1.30 9.36 -18.58
CA ASN A 94 -2.69 9.20 -18.15
C ASN A 94 -2.87 9.24 -16.63
N PHE A 95 -1.79 9.06 -15.85
CA PHE A 95 -1.83 9.14 -14.38
C PHE A 95 -1.61 10.56 -13.84
N GLU A 96 -1.14 11.51 -14.66
CA GLU A 96 -0.71 12.85 -14.23
C GLU A 96 -1.80 13.59 -13.45
N ARG A 97 -3.06 13.52 -13.90
CA ARG A 97 -4.18 14.18 -13.19
C ARG A 97 -4.44 13.58 -11.80
N ALA A 98 -4.24 12.27 -11.64
CA ALA A 98 -4.37 11.62 -10.33
C ALA A 98 -3.18 11.93 -9.42
N LEU A 99 -1.97 12.00 -9.99
CA LEU A 99 -0.74 12.41 -9.30
C LEU A 99 -0.82 13.86 -8.82
N GLU A 100 -1.25 14.78 -9.68
CA GLU A 100 -1.46 16.19 -9.34
C GLU A 100 -2.45 16.34 -8.18
N LEU A 101 -3.60 15.66 -8.27
CA LEU A 101 -4.58 15.66 -7.19
C LEU A 101 -4.02 15.05 -5.91
N GLY A 102 -3.28 13.94 -5.99
CA GLY A 102 -2.62 13.32 -4.85
C GLY A 102 -1.68 14.30 -4.14
N GLY A 103 -0.80 14.96 -4.90
CA GLY A 103 0.11 15.98 -4.37
C GLY A 103 -0.64 17.19 -3.79
N GLU A 104 -1.69 17.67 -4.45
CA GLU A 104 -2.54 18.77 -3.95
C GLU A 104 -3.18 18.42 -2.60
N LEU A 105 -3.60 17.17 -2.41
CA LEU A 105 -4.20 16.69 -1.16
C LEU A 105 -3.17 16.27 -0.11
N GLY A 106 -1.88 16.41 -0.40
CA GLY A 106 -0.78 16.13 0.53
C GLY A 106 -0.40 14.65 0.64
N ALA A 107 -0.77 13.81 -0.34
CA ALA A 107 -0.21 12.48 -0.45
C ALA A 107 1.31 12.55 -0.64
N SER A 108 2.02 11.52 -0.19
CA SER A 108 3.48 11.44 -0.35
C SER A 108 3.93 10.33 -1.30
N ARG A 109 3.01 9.45 -1.72
CA ARG A 109 3.30 8.22 -2.45
C ARG A 109 2.18 7.87 -3.44
N MET A 110 2.50 7.10 -4.47
CA MET A 110 1.57 6.41 -5.34
C MET A 110 1.96 4.94 -5.44
N ILE A 111 0.96 4.05 -5.49
CA ILE A 111 1.18 2.62 -5.73
C ILE A 111 1.12 2.32 -7.23
N MET A 112 2.05 1.49 -7.70
CA MET A 112 2.04 0.97 -9.06
C MET A 112 2.31 -0.54 -9.07
N SER A 113 1.70 -1.28 -9.99
CA SER A 113 2.01 -2.71 -10.18
C SER A 113 2.01 -3.09 -11.66
N ALA A 114 2.74 -4.14 -12.03
CA ALA A 114 2.85 -4.58 -13.42
C ALA A 114 1.93 -5.77 -13.75
N TRP A 115 1.25 -5.71 -14.89
CA TRP A 115 0.18 -6.63 -15.30
C TRP A 115 0.28 -7.08 -16.76
N THR A 116 1.38 -6.77 -17.44
CA THR A 116 1.68 -7.27 -18.78
C THR A 116 1.69 -8.80 -18.82
N LYS A 117 1.31 -9.35 -19.98
CA LYS A 117 1.25 -10.80 -20.21
C LYS A 117 2.58 -11.39 -20.66
N ALA A 118 3.38 -10.60 -21.38
CA ALA A 118 4.72 -10.97 -21.83
C ALA A 118 5.66 -11.22 -20.64
N ARG A 119 6.76 -11.92 -20.87
CA ARG A 119 7.78 -12.22 -19.85
C ARG A 119 9.18 -11.72 -20.22
N ASP A 120 9.34 -11.30 -21.46
CA ASP A 120 10.53 -10.71 -22.08
C ASP A 120 10.42 -9.18 -22.18
N ASP A 121 9.58 -8.57 -21.36
CA ASP A 121 9.16 -7.17 -21.36
C ASP A 121 9.79 -6.34 -20.24
N ARG A 122 10.85 -6.84 -19.60
CA ARG A 122 11.54 -6.19 -18.48
C ARG A 122 11.85 -4.71 -18.78
N ASN A 123 12.46 -4.42 -19.93
CA ASN A 123 12.86 -3.05 -20.27
C ASN A 123 11.64 -2.12 -20.45
N PHE A 124 10.55 -2.63 -21.01
CA PHE A 124 9.31 -1.87 -21.11
C PHE A 124 8.77 -1.49 -19.72
N ILE A 125 8.77 -2.43 -18.77
CA ILE A 125 8.31 -2.16 -17.40
C ILE A 125 9.23 -1.12 -16.73
N VAL A 126 10.55 -1.22 -16.91
CA VAL A 126 11.52 -0.23 -16.41
C VAL A 126 11.24 1.15 -16.99
N ASP A 127 11.05 1.27 -18.31
CA ASP A 127 10.83 2.55 -18.98
C ASP A 127 9.52 3.21 -18.50
N VAL A 128 8.41 2.45 -18.45
CA VAL A 128 7.11 2.94 -17.98
C VAL A 128 7.17 3.34 -16.50
N TYR A 129 7.82 2.54 -15.66
CA TYR A 129 7.97 2.85 -14.23
C TYR A 129 8.84 4.09 -14.00
N ALA A 130 9.96 4.22 -14.74
CA ALA A 130 10.85 5.37 -14.64
C ALA A 130 10.16 6.67 -15.11
N GLU A 131 9.43 6.63 -16.23
CA GLU A 131 8.65 7.78 -16.72
C GLU A 131 7.56 8.15 -15.72
N THR A 132 6.90 7.17 -15.10
CA THR A 132 5.90 7.43 -14.06
C THR A 132 6.53 8.11 -12.83
N CYS A 133 7.74 7.69 -12.42
CA CYS A 133 8.49 8.37 -11.36
C CYS A 133 8.83 9.82 -11.73
N ASP A 134 9.24 10.06 -12.98
CA ASP A 134 9.57 11.40 -13.48
C ASP A 134 8.35 12.33 -13.49
N ILE A 135 7.16 11.82 -13.85
CA ILE A 135 5.89 12.57 -13.80
C ILE A 135 5.42 12.82 -12.36
N ALA A 136 5.66 11.87 -11.44
CA ALA A 136 5.26 11.98 -10.04
C ALA A 136 6.11 12.98 -9.24
N ALA A 137 7.40 13.15 -9.61
CA ALA A 137 8.37 13.94 -8.84
C ALA A 137 7.98 15.42 -8.62
N PRO A 138 7.46 16.17 -9.62
CA PRO A 138 7.02 17.56 -9.42
C PRO A 138 5.89 17.72 -8.40
N TYR A 139 5.11 16.66 -8.16
CA TYR A 139 4.02 16.64 -7.19
C TYR A 139 4.45 16.15 -5.80
N GLY A 140 5.76 15.88 -5.61
CA GLY A 140 6.32 15.43 -4.34
C GLY A 140 5.98 13.97 -3.98
N LEU A 141 5.62 13.16 -4.98
CA LEU A 141 5.21 11.76 -4.78
C LEU A 141 6.36 10.79 -5.08
N SER A 142 6.55 9.79 -4.20
CA SER A 142 7.22 8.54 -4.55
C SER A 142 6.31 7.63 -5.37
N VAL A 143 6.91 6.69 -6.11
CA VAL A 143 6.17 5.60 -6.77
C VAL A 143 6.64 4.27 -6.21
N ASP A 144 5.78 3.62 -5.43
CA ASP A 144 6.06 2.37 -4.76
C ASP A 144 5.55 1.19 -5.59
N LEU A 145 6.48 0.40 -6.12
CA LEU A 145 6.20 -0.75 -6.97
C LEU A 145 5.77 -1.95 -6.11
N GLU A 146 4.54 -2.40 -6.30
CA GLU A 146 3.95 -3.57 -5.66
C GLU A 146 4.07 -4.80 -6.58
N PHE A 147 4.26 -5.97 -5.98
CA PHE A 147 4.42 -7.27 -6.66
C PHE A 147 3.34 -8.29 -6.27
N PRO A 148 2.06 -8.12 -6.66
CA PRO A 148 1.03 -9.12 -6.38
C PRO A 148 1.41 -10.49 -6.97
N SER A 149 1.25 -11.57 -6.19
CA SER A 149 1.73 -12.92 -6.54
C SER A 149 1.14 -13.48 -7.85
N PHE A 150 0.04 -12.91 -8.34
CA PHE A 150 -0.64 -13.27 -9.59
C PHE A 150 -0.50 -12.22 -10.71
N SER A 151 0.41 -11.27 -10.55
CA SER A 151 0.73 -10.22 -11.51
C SER A 151 1.92 -10.59 -12.41
N ARG A 152 2.48 -9.60 -13.11
CA ARG A 152 3.70 -9.74 -13.90
C ARG A 152 4.94 -9.91 -13.02
N LEU A 153 5.04 -9.16 -11.93
CA LEU A 153 6.14 -9.25 -10.96
C LEU A 153 5.62 -10.01 -9.75
N ARG A 154 6.18 -11.18 -9.48
CA ARG A 154 5.66 -12.12 -8.47
C ARG A 154 6.59 -12.28 -7.29
N THR A 155 7.81 -11.77 -7.40
CA THR A 155 8.86 -11.90 -6.38
C THR A 155 9.41 -10.54 -5.99
N LEU A 156 9.97 -10.46 -4.79
CA LEU A 156 10.65 -9.27 -4.29
C LEU A 156 11.86 -8.91 -5.16
N ASP A 157 12.62 -9.92 -5.62
CA ASP A 157 13.77 -9.73 -6.50
C ASP A 157 13.39 -9.13 -7.85
N GLU A 158 12.28 -9.57 -8.46
CA GLU A 158 11.77 -8.97 -9.70
C GLU A 158 11.40 -7.49 -9.50
N ALA A 159 10.73 -7.13 -8.41
CA ALA A 159 10.41 -5.73 -8.12
C ALA A 159 11.67 -4.90 -7.86
N LEU A 160 12.63 -5.44 -7.10
CA LEU A 160 13.89 -4.78 -6.80
C LEU A 160 14.75 -4.56 -8.05
N ASP A 161 14.75 -5.50 -8.98
CA ASP A 161 15.44 -5.37 -10.27
C ASP A 161 14.87 -4.20 -11.09
N ILE A 162 13.54 -4.09 -11.20
CA ILE A 162 12.89 -2.97 -11.89
C ILE A 162 13.23 -1.62 -11.22
N VAL A 163 13.06 -1.53 -9.90
CA VAL A 163 13.31 -0.30 -9.13
C VAL A 163 14.77 0.15 -9.27
N ARG A 164 15.73 -0.77 -9.18
CA ARG A 164 17.15 -0.46 -9.36
C ARG A 164 17.48 -0.04 -10.79
N ALA A 165 16.88 -0.69 -11.78
CA ALA A 165 17.13 -0.38 -13.18
C ALA A 165 16.54 0.97 -13.62
N ALA A 166 15.43 1.38 -13.02
CA ALA A 166 14.83 2.69 -13.26
C ALA A 166 15.68 3.84 -12.70
N ASP A 167 16.42 3.60 -11.60
CA ASP A 167 17.36 4.55 -11.01
C ASP A 167 16.76 5.96 -10.82
N ARG A 168 15.64 6.02 -10.08
CA ARG A 168 14.95 7.27 -9.74
C ARG A 168 14.96 7.55 -8.25
N PRO A 169 15.19 8.80 -7.82
CA PRO A 169 15.33 9.14 -6.41
C PRO A 169 14.03 8.98 -5.60
N ASN A 170 12.87 8.97 -6.28
CA ASN A 170 11.54 8.78 -5.71
C ASN A 170 10.96 7.38 -6.00
N SER A 171 11.80 6.42 -6.37
CA SER A 171 11.40 5.02 -6.54
C SER A 171 11.37 4.27 -5.21
N GLY A 172 10.50 3.25 -5.11
CA GLY A 172 10.32 2.46 -3.92
C GLY A 172 9.60 1.14 -4.20
N ILE A 173 9.48 0.31 -3.17
CA ILE A 173 8.80 -0.97 -3.18
C ILE A 173 7.73 -0.94 -2.09
N LEU A 174 6.49 -1.23 -2.48
CA LEU A 174 5.43 -1.53 -1.54
C LEU A 174 5.49 -3.02 -1.21
N VAL A 175 5.63 -3.33 0.08
CA VAL A 175 5.50 -4.67 0.61
C VAL A 175 4.09 -4.86 1.17
N ASP A 176 3.32 -5.75 0.54
CA ASP A 176 2.07 -6.26 1.11
C ASP A 176 2.34 -7.58 1.84
N THR A 177 1.98 -7.62 3.12
CA THR A 177 2.06 -8.81 3.97
C THR A 177 1.40 -10.05 3.35
N LEU A 178 0.25 -9.91 2.68
CA LEU A 178 -0.42 -11.01 2.01
C LEU A 178 0.43 -11.56 0.86
N TYR A 179 0.99 -10.69 0.03
CA TYR A 179 1.78 -11.11 -1.13
C TYR A 179 3.15 -11.68 -0.74
N LEU A 180 3.75 -11.23 0.38
CA LEU A 180 4.92 -11.93 0.95
C LEU A 180 4.61 -13.40 1.23
N HIS A 181 3.47 -13.67 1.88
CA HIS A 181 3.04 -15.03 2.20
C HIS A 181 2.71 -15.83 0.94
N LEU A 182 1.88 -15.29 0.05
CA LEU A 182 1.47 -15.98 -1.19
C LEU A 182 2.64 -16.25 -2.13
N SER A 183 3.63 -15.35 -2.18
CA SER A 183 4.85 -15.53 -2.97
C SER A 183 5.93 -16.34 -2.26
N ARG A 184 5.71 -16.81 -1.03
CA ARG A 184 6.67 -17.59 -0.22
C ARG A 184 8.01 -16.90 -0.03
N VAL A 185 8.01 -15.58 0.08
CA VAL A 185 9.23 -14.78 0.28
C VAL A 185 9.89 -15.19 1.59
N ASP A 186 11.18 -15.52 1.56
CA ASP A 186 11.94 -15.67 2.80
C ASP A 186 12.09 -14.28 3.43
N LEU A 187 11.65 -14.10 4.67
CA LEU A 187 11.71 -12.80 5.35
C LEU A 187 13.14 -12.25 5.42
N GLY A 188 14.17 -13.09 5.34
CA GLY A 188 15.57 -12.68 5.20
C GLY A 188 15.85 -11.84 3.95
N GLU A 189 15.10 -12.04 2.86
CA GLU A 189 15.23 -11.25 1.61
C GLU A 189 14.92 -9.76 1.84
N LEU A 190 14.07 -9.42 2.81
CA LEU A 190 13.76 -8.02 3.17
C LEU A 190 15.02 -7.25 3.62
N LEU A 191 16.03 -7.94 4.16
CA LEU A 191 17.30 -7.33 4.57
C LEU A 191 18.17 -6.94 3.36
N HIS A 192 17.95 -7.55 2.19
CA HIS A 192 18.69 -7.25 0.96
C HIS A 192 18.14 -6.00 0.22
N VAL A 193 16.91 -5.59 0.50
CA VAL A 193 16.29 -4.39 -0.09
C VAL A 193 16.80 -3.15 0.65
N PRO A 194 17.49 -2.18 0.03
CA PRO A 194 17.92 -0.95 0.70
C PRO A 194 16.80 -0.29 1.53
N PRO A 195 17.05 0.14 2.78
CA PRO A 195 15.98 0.68 3.64
C PRO A 195 15.23 1.87 3.04
N ASN A 196 15.92 2.70 2.26
CA ASN A 196 15.34 3.88 1.62
C ASN A 196 14.41 3.56 0.44
N LEU A 197 14.26 2.28 0.06
CA LEU A 197 13.29 1.84 -0.94
C LEU A 197 12.02 1.24 -0.31
N LEU A 198 11.93 1.18 1.02
CA LEU A 198 10.78 0.65 1.74
C LEU A 198 10.09 1.79 2.48
N HIS A 199 9.02 2.33 1.89
CA HIS A 199 8.37 3.52 2.42
C HIS A 199 7.19 3.23 3.36
N PHE A 200 6.45 2.14 3.12
CA PHE A 200 5.29 1.71 3.92
C PHE A 200 4.91 0.26 3.63
N LEU A 201 3.98 -0.27 4.43
CA LEU A 201 3.40 -1.60 4.22
C LEU A 201 1.91 -1.55 3.91
N HIS A 202 1.47 -2.52 3.10
CA HIS A 202 0.09 -3.01 3.12
C HIS A 202 -0.05 -4.12 4.15
N ILE A 203 -0.97 -3.96 5.11
CA ILE A 203 -1.16 -4.90 6.21
C ILE A 203 -2.54 -5.56 6.18
N SER A 204 -2.51 -6.88 6.21
CA SER A 204 -3.65 -7.76 6.45
C SER A 204 -3.13 -9.11 6.90
N ASP A 205 -4.03 -10.02 7.28
CA ASP A 205 -3.70 -11.40 7.59
C ASP A 205 -4.41 -12.36 6.62
N CYS A 206 -4.08 -13.64 6.68
CA CYS A 206 -4.76 -14.67 5.92
C CYS A 206 -4.71 -16.02 6.63
N LEU A 207 -5.61 -16.93 6.25
CA LEU A 207 -5.59 -18.31 6.74
C LEU A 207 -4.27 -19.01 6.35
N PRO A 208 -3.83 -20.01 7.13
CA PRO A 208 -2.68 -20.83 6.73
C PRO A 208 -2.92 -21.52 5.40
N GLY A 209 -1.83 -21.74 4.67
CA GLY A 209 -1.85 -22.30 3.32
C GLY A 209 -1.73 -21.23 2.24
N ILE A 210 -1.47 -21.67 1.02
CA ILE A 210 -1.32 -20.81 -0.16
C ILE A 210 -2.23 -21.39 -1.21
N ALA A 211 -3.07 -20.56 -1.84
CA ALA A 211 -3.96 -21.03 -2.89
C ALA A 211 -3.13 -21.57 -4.07
N ASP A 212 -3.44 -22.79 -4.51
CA ASP A 212 -2.73 -23.45 -5.60
C ASP A 212 -3.10 -22.91 -6.99
N THR A 213 -4.15 -22.07 -7.07
CA THR A 213 -4.67 -21.50 -8.33
C THR A 213 -4.64 -19.98 -8.32
N ARG A 214 -4.53 -19.40 -9.52
CA ARG A 214 -4.59 -17.94 -9.71
C ARG A 214 -5.92 -17.37 -9.21
N GLU A 215 -7.02 -18.07 -9.48
CA GLU A 215 -8.37 -17.69 -9.09
C GLU A 215 -8.50 -17.68 -7.55
N GLY A 216 -7.95 -18.69 -6.88
CA GLY A 216 -7.94 -18.75 -5.42
C GLY A 216 -7.12 -17.62 -4.78
N MET A 217 -5.95 -17.30 -5.35
CA MET A 217 -5.15 -16.15 -4.89
C MET A 217 -5.90 -14.82 -5.07
N ILE A 218 -6.58 -14.63 -6.21
CA ILE A 218 -7.38 -13.43 -6.48
C ILE A 218 -8.55 -13.33 -5.49
N GLN A 219 -9.28 -14.41 -5.28
CA GLN A 219 -10.39 -14.43 -4.32
C GLN A 219 -9.90 -14.06 -2.91
N LEU A 220 -8.80 -14.66 -2.45
CA LEU A 220 -8.23 -14.32 -1.15
C LEU A 220 -7.85 -12.84 -1.05
N ALA A 221 -7.11 -12.34 -2.05
CA ALA A 221 -6.61 -10.97 -2.06
C ALA A 221 -7.71 -9.91 -2.17
N ARG A 222 -8.86 -10.25 -2.76
CA ARG A 222 -9.95 -9.31 -3.01
C ARG A 222 -11.17 -9.45 -2.11
N ASP A 223 -11.36 -10.60 -1.46
CA ASP A 223 -12.63 -10.89 -0.79
C ASP A 223 -12.51 -11.53 0.59
N ALA A 224 -11.33 -12.04 0.98
CA ALA A 224 -11.20 -12.90 2.16
C ALA A 224 -9.94 -12.65 3.00
N ARG A 225 -9.39 -11.43 2.99
CA ARG A 225 -8.31 -11.06 3.92
C ARG A 225 -8.82 -11.05 5.36
N LEU A 226 -7.97 -11.37 6.32
CA LEU A 226 -8.28 -11.47 7.76
C LEU A 226 -7.69 -10.30 8.54
N TYR A 227 -8.21 -10.06 9.75
CA TYR A 227 -7.63 -9.08 10.65
C TYR A 227 -6.26 -9.56 11.15
N PRO A 228 -5.26 -8.67 11.28
CA PRO A 228 -4.00 -9.02 11.91
C PRO A 228 -4.18 -9.77 13.24
N GLY A 229 -3.53 -10.92 13.35
CA GLY A 229 -3.56 -11.79 14.52
C GLY A 229 -4.69 -12.82 14.52
N GLU A 230 -5.51 -12.89 13.47
CA GLU A 230 -6.48 -13.98 13.27
C GLU A 230 -5.97 -15.07 12.32
N GLY A 231 -4.84 -14.84 11.65
CA GLY A 231 -4.32 -15.71 10.61
C GLY A 231 -2.92 -16.24 10.91
N TRP A 232 -2.11 -16.30 9.86
CA TRP A 232 -0.85 -17.02 9.81
C TRP A 232 0.39 -16.14 9.60
N ILE A 233 0.22 -14.87 9.24
CA ILE A 233 1.35 -14.03 8.84
C ILE A 233 2.26 -13.70 10.05
N ASP A 234 3.56 -13.91 9.88
CA ASP A 234 4.59 -13.56 10.86
C ASP A 234 4.90 -12.05 10.84
N PHE A 235 4.00 -11.25 11.40
CA PHE A 235 4.17 -9.79 11.47
C PHE A 235 5.42 -9.38 12.26
N ALA A 236 5.74 -10.09 13.34
CA ALA A 236 6.94 -9.78 14.13
C ALA A 236 8.20 -9.97 13.28
N GLY A 237 8.30 -11.10 12.56
CA GLY A 237 9.40 -11.36 11.65
C GLY A 237 9.54 -10.32 10.53
N ILE A 238 8.42 -9.84 9.99
CA ILE A 238 8.40 -8.80 8.95
C ILE A 238 8.88 -7.46 9.54
N ILE A 239 8.23 -6.98 10.61
CA ILE A 239 8.49 -5.67 11.21
C ILE A 239 9.93 -5.54 11.70
N GLU A 240 10.51 -6.62 12.25
CA GLU A 240 11.90 -6.62 12.70
C GLU A 240 12.91 -6.39 11.57
N ARG A 241 12.56 -6.66 10.31
CA ARG A 241 13.47 -6.64 9.14
C ARG A 241 13.25 -5.47 8.18
N ILE A 242 12.17 -4.70 8.35
CA ILE A 242 11.90 -3.46 7.61
C ILE A 242 12.32 -2.25 8.44
N PRO A 243 12.62 -1.08 7.83
CA PRO A 243 12.79 0.16 8.58
C PRO A 243 11.48 0.57 9.29
N PRO A 244 11.52 1.50 10.27
CA PRO A 244 10.31 2.15 10.77
C PRO A 244 9.57 2.83 9.61
N VAL A 245 8.30 2.45 9.40
CA VAL A 245 7.46 2.92 8.30
C VAL A 245 6.01 3.06 8.75
N ASP A 246 5.19 3.71 7.92
CA ASP A 246 3.73 3.77 8.10
C ASP A 246 3.04 2.47 7.67
N TYR A 247 1.81 2.26 8.12
CA TYR A 247 0.99 1.10 7.78
C TYR A 247 -0.29 1.53 7.07
N SER A 248 -0.50 1.04 5.85
CA SER A 248 -1.80 1.12 5.16
C SER A 248 -2.53 -0.21 5.30
N ILE A 249 -3.76 -0.19 5.83
CA ILE A 249 -4.54 -1.40 6.06
C ILE A 249 -5.35 -1.73 4.81
N GLU A 250 -4.81 -2.63 3.99
CA GLU A 250 -5.46 -3.18 2.80
C GLU A 250 -6.07 -4.56 3.12
N LEU A 251 -7.36 -4.56 3.44
CA LEU A 251 -8.03 -5.71 4.03
C LEU A 251 -9.46 -5.85 3.50
N PRO A 252 -9.66 -6.15 2.22
CA PRO A 252 -10.98 -6.46 1.73
C PRO A 252 -11.49 -7.79 2.31
N ASN A 253 -12.70 -7.75 2.87
CA ASN A 253 -13.42 -8.94 3.31
C ASN A 253 -14.94 -8.76 3.09
N GLN A 254 -15.46 -9.36 2.02
CA GLN A 254 -16.86 -9.13 1.63
C GLN A 254 -17.85 -9.64 2.69
N SER A 255 -17.57 -10.78 3.30
CA SER A 255 -18.46 -11.36 4.33
C SER A 255 -18.56 -10.44 5.54
N ARG A 256 -17.43 -9.89 6.01
CA ARG A 256 -17.41 -8.97 7.16
C ARG A 256 -18.04 -7.64 6.83
N VAL A 257 -17.82 -7.12 5.63
CA VAL A 257 -18.48 -5.90 5.16
C VAL A 257 -20.00 -6.09 5.12
N ALA A 258 -20.48 -7.22 4.60
CA ALA A 258 -21.91 -7.52 4.54
C ALA A 258 -22.55 -7.67 5.93
N GLU A 259 -21.82 -8.24 6.89
CA GLU A 259 -22.30 -8.45 8.26
C GLU A 259 -22.22 -7.17 9.12
N LEU A 260 -21.10 -6.45 9.05
CA LEU A 260 -20.75 -5.37 9.98
C LEU A 260 -21.02 -3.96 9.41
N GLY A 261 -21.08 -3.85 8.08
CA GLY A 261 -20.99 -2.58 7.38
C GLY A 261 -19.56 -2.02 7.36
N TYR A 262 -19.35 -0.98 6.56
CA TYR A 262 -18.02 -0.40 6.32
C TYR A 262 -17.33 0.15 7.57
N GLU A 263 -18.06 0.89 8.42
CA GLU A 263 -17.42 1.58 9.55
C GLU A 263 -16.94 0.61 10.64
N GLU A 264 -17.78 -0.34 11.03
CA GLU A 264 -17.40 -1.36 12.01
C GLU A 264 -16.27 -2.25 11.47
N HIS A 265 -16.34 -2.63 10.19
CA HIS A 265 -15.28 -3.38 9.55
C HIS A 265 -13.94 -2.62 9.61
N ALA A 266 -13.91 -1.35 9.20
CA ALA A 266 -12.72 -0.51 9.23
C ALA A 266 -12.18 -0.30 10.66
N ARG A 267 -13.06 -0.12 11.65
CA ARG A 267 -12.65 0.04 13.07
C ARG A 267 -12.00 -1.22 13.62
N ARG A 268 -12.50 -2.40 13.24
CA ARG A 268 -11.90 -3.68 13.64
C ARG A 268 -10.56 -3.93 12.95
N CYS A 269 -10.44 -3.59 11.67
CA CYS A 269 -9.15 -3.60 10.96
C CYS A 269 -8.08 -2.84 11.77
N LEU A 270 -8.37 -1.60 12.16
CA LEU A 270 -7.45 -0.76 12.91
C LEU A 270 -7.16 -1.32 14.32
N THR A 271 -8.20 -1.76 15.03
CA THR A 271 -8.06 -2.27 16.40
C THR A 271 -7.15 -3.49 16.45
N HIS A 272 -7.33 -4.42 15.51
CA HIS A 272 -6.50 -5.62 15.39
C HIS A 272 -5.07 -5.29 14.96
N ALA A 273 -4.89 -4.35 14.02
CA ALA A 273 -3.58 -3.86 13.63
C ALA A 273 -2.85 -3.24 14.84
N LYS A 274 -3.43 -2.25 15.53
CA LYS A 274 -2.80 -1.63 16.70
C LYS A 274 -2.48 -2.65 17.81
N LYS A 275 -3.35 -3.65 18.03
CA LYS A 275 -3.11 -4.74 18.99
C LYS A 275 -1.93 -5.62 18.61
N THR A 276 -1.79 -5.97 17.33
CA THR A 276 -0.76 -6.89 16.83
C THR A 276 0.59 -6.20 16.65
N PHE A 277 0.59 -4.98 16.12
CA PHE A 277 1.79 -4.23 15.75
C PHE A 277 2.33 -3.33 16.88
N GLY A 278 1.53 -3.02 17.90
CA GLY A 278 1.86 -2.02 18.94
C GLY A 278 3.16 -2.29 19.70
N GLN A 279 3.65 -3.53 19.72
CA GLN A 279 4.87 -3.93 20.45
C GLN A 279 6.07 -4.25 19.55
N ALA A 280 5.85 -4.58 18.28
CA ALA A 280 6.93 -4.91 17.37
C ALA A 280 7.67 -3.64 16.92
N ARG A 281 8.99 -3.72 16.80
CA ARG A 281 9.85 -2.61 16.38
C ARG A 281 10.87 -3.11 15.38
N SER A 282 11.25 -2.24 14.45
CA SER A 282 12.36 -2.50 13.55
C SER A 282 13.63 -2.83 14.33
N LYS A 283 14.30 -3.91 13.94
CA LYS A 283 15.66 -4.24 14.39
C LYS A 283 16.69 -3.98 13.30
N ARG A 284 16.27 -3.36 12.20
CA ARG A 284 17.15 -3.00 11.10
C ARG A 284 18.07 -1.88 11.56
N ARG A 285 19.38 -2.07 11.41
CA ARG A 285 20.35 -1.01 11.71
C ARG A 285 20.10 0.16 10.76
N THR A 286 20.01 1.36 11.31
CA THR A 286 19.97 2.57 10.49
C THR A 286 21.32 2.77 9.81
N LEU A 287 21.38 3.48 8.69
CA LEU A 287 22.65 3.77 7.99
C LEU A 287 23.66 4.45 8.94
N GLU A 288 23.18 5.25 9.89
CA GLU A 288 23.99 5.88 10.95
C GLU A 288 24.60 4.86 11.93
N GLN A 289 23.93 3.73 12.20
CA GLN A 289 24.40 2.68 13.10
C GLN A 289 25.37 1.69 12.44
N VAL A 290 25.48 1.70 11.11
CA VAL A 290 26.43 0.87 10.35
C VAL A 290 27.75 1.61 10.10
N ALA A 291 27.72 2.95 10.14
CA ALA A 291 28.88 3.81 9.93
C ALA A 291 29.68 4.14 11.22
N ALA A 292 29.22 3.66 12.39
CA ALA A 292 29.86 3.80 13.71
C ALA A 292 30.48 2.48 14.17
#